data_AF-A0A812CA29-F1
#
_entry.id   AF-A0A812CA29-F1
#
_cell.length_a   1.000
_cell.length_b   1.000
_cell.length_c   1.000
_cell.angle_alpha   90.00
_cell.angle_beta   90.00
_cell.angle_gamma   90.00
#
_symmetry.space_group_name_H-M   'P 1'
#
loop_
_entity.id
_entity.type
_entity.pdbx_description
1 polymer ?
#
loop_
_entity_poly.entity_id
_entity_poly.type
_entity_poly.pdbx_seq_one_letter_code
_entity_poly.pdbx_strand_id
1 'polypeptide(L)'
;MEIRSDEQVKDEQKKHKEYVSRQDRDKAEQLIYLSHRLQDVDRHYEASKEEAIRLKTEIEKLKAEKLELHDKLSETQYSYATLLDDHEKQQNQMLTQAQDFEQERQATAQLLDELGKELEDLRRYKIETEHIRKTQQKNATELPDKCRELEDEVQKLREENRNLRDSNDDLNVQLLSRCMEEGRRLLKYNGAISLADEIDHLTKEELMEALKEQQDVNDRLKKYVDKIILKILEKNPSLLEINH
;
A
#
# COMPACT_ATOMS: atom_id res chain seq x y z
N MET A 1 62.06 129.33 -77.34
CA MET A 1 62.05 128.47 -76.13
C MET A 1 60.63 127.99 -75.81
N GLU A 2 59.58 128.76 -76.09
CA GLU A 2 58.17 128.36 -75.88
C GLU A 2 57.73 127.13 -76.67
N ILE A 3 58.05 127.02 -77.97
CA ILE A 3 57.64 125.87 -78.81
C ILE A 3 58.20 124.53 -78.26
N ARG A 4 59.44 124.52 -77.75
CA ARG A 4 60.04 123.32 -77.14
C ARG A 4 59.39 122.96 -75.80
N SER A 5 58.91 123.96 -75.05
CA SER A 5 58.19 123.76 -73.78
C SER A 5 56.79 123.19 -74.05
N ASP A 6 56.09 123.68 -75.07
CA ASP A 6 54.77 123.20 -75.47
C ASP A 6 54.80 121.77 -76.01
N GLU A 7 55.83 121.41 -76.78
CA GLU A 7 56.06 120.04 -77.24
C GLU A 7 56.33 119.09 -76.07
N GLN A 8 57.15 119.49 -75.09
CA GLN A 8 57.39 118.71 -73.87
C GLN A 8 56.12 118.50 -73.06
N VAL A 9 55.29 119.53 -72.88
CA VAL A 9 54.00 119.42 -72.17
C VAL A 9 53.05 118.45 -72.88
N LYS A 10 52.99 118.49 -74.22
CA LYS A 10 52.17 117.55 -75.00
C LYS A 10 52.65 116.10 -74.88
N ASP A 11 53.96 115.88 -74.90
CA ASP A 11 54.55 114.55 -74.71
C ASP A 11 54.28 114.01 -73.31
N GLU A 12 54.42 114.82 -72.26
CA GLU A 12 54.08 114.43 -70.89
C GLU A 12 52.58 114.16 -70.74
N GLN A 13 51.71 114.97 -71.35
CA GLN A 13 50.26 114.69 -71.38
C GLN A 13 49.93 113.37 -72.08
N LYS A 14 50.64 113.04 -73.17
CA LYS A 14 50.46 111.77 -73.88
C LYS A 14 50.88 110.58 -73.00
N LYS A 15 52.06 110.66 -72.37
CA LYS A 15 52.54 109.64 -71.42
C LYS A 15 51.59 109.47 -70.24
N HIS A 16 51.08 110.56 -69.66
CA HIS A 16 50.10 110.50 -68.58
C HIS A 16 48.79 109.83 -69.04
N LYS A 17 48.27 110.17 -70.23
CA LYS A 17 47.08 109.50 -70.79
C LYS A 17 47.31 108.00 -71.01
N GLU A 18 48.48 107.61 -71.52
CA GLU A 18 48.83 106.20 -71.71
C GLU A 18 48.97 105.45 -70.37
N TYR A 19 49.61 106.07 -69.37
CA TYR A 19 49.72 105.52 -68.02
C TYR A 19 48.35 105.31 -67.37
N VAL A 20 47.48 106.32 -67.42
CA VAL A 20 46.10 106.23 -66.91
C VAL A 20 45.33 105.15 -67.66
N SER A 21 45.40 105.11 -68.99
CA SER A 21 44.73 104.08 -69.79
C SER A 21 45.20 102.66 -69.44
N ARG A 22 46.50 102.49 -69.17
CA ARG A 22 47.04 101.20 -68.71
C ARG A 22 46.54 100.86 -67.31
N GLN A 23 46.60 101.81 -66.38
CA GLN A 23 46.11 101.61 -65.02
C GLN A 23 44.61 101.28 -64.98
N ASP A 24 43.80 101.90 -65.84
CA ASP A 24 42.37 101.62 -65.94
C ASP A 24 42.09 100.22 -66.51
N ARG A 25 42.91 99.75 -67.46
CA ARG A 25 42.85 98.35 -67.94
C ARG A 25 43.22 97.36 -66.84
N ASP A 26 44.32 97.59 -66.13
CA ASP A 26 44.77 96.72 -65.04
C ASP A 26 43.70 96.65 -63.93
N LYS A 27 43.07 97.78 -63.58
CA LYS A 27 41.95 97.82 -62.64
C LYS A 27 40.72 97.07 -63.17
N ALA A 28 40.38 97.22 -64.46
CA ALA A 28 39.27 96.52 -65.06
C ALA A 28 39.47 95.00 -65.04
N GLU A 29 40.68 94.52 -65.35
CA GLU A 29 41.05 93.11 -65.26
C GLU A 29 40.97 92.58 -63.82
N GLN A 30 41.46 93.35 -62.85
CA GLN A 30 41.35 93.01 -61.42
C GLN A 30 39.89 92.97 -60.95
N LEU A 31 39.05 93.91 -61.38
CA LEU A 31 37.62 93.91 -61.07
C LEU A 31 36.91 92.68 -61.64
N ILE A 32 37.23 92.29 -62.88
CA ILE A 32 36.68 91.08 -63.51
C ILE A 32 37.13 89.84 -62.73
N TYR A 33 38.42 89.73 -62.38
CA TYR A 33 38.94 88.62 -61.59
C TYR A 33 38.25 88.51 -60.22
N LEU A 34 38.14 89.63 -59.49
CA LEU A 34 37.46 89.67 -58.20
C LEU A 34 35.97 89.34 -58.33
N SER A 35 35.31 89.81 -59.39
CA SER A 35 33.90 89.50 -59.67
C SER A 35 33.68 88.00 -59.92
N HIS A 36 34.55 87.36 -60.69
CA HIS A 36 34.47 85.91 -60.92
C HIS A 36 34.72 85.12 -59.62
N ARG A 37 35.74 85.51 -58.86
CA ARG A 37 36.03 84.88 -57.57
C ARG A 37 34.89 85.03 -56.58
N LEU A 38 34.25 86.20 -56.53
CA LEU A 38 33.06 86.43 -55.70
C LEU A 38 31.91 85.52 -56.14
N GLN A 39 31.64 85.44 -57.45
CA GLN A 39 30.60 84.58 -58.00
C GLN A 39 30.82 83.09 -57.68
N ASP A 40 32.07 82.61 -57.73
CA ASP A 40 32.38 81.23 -57.39
C ASP A 40 32.20 80.95 -55.89
N VAL A 41 32.62 81.87 -55.02
CA VAL A 41 32.38 81.79 -53.58
C VAL A 41 30.88 81.80 -53.27
N ASP A 42 30.09 82.65 -53.92
CA ASP A 42 28.64 82.71 -53.74
C ASP A 42 27.97 81.39 -54.16
N ARG A 43 28.41 80.78 -55.27
CA ARG A 43 27.93 79.46 -55.70
C ARG A 43 28.24 78.38 -54.68
N HIS A 44 29.47 78.35 -54.16
CA HIS A 44 29.85 77.38 -53.13
C HIS A 44 29.09 77.60 -51.82
N TYR A 45 28.84 78.85 -51.45
CA TYR A 45 28.07 79.20 -50.27
C TYR A 45 26.62 78.73 -50.38
N GLU A 46 25.94 79.00 -51.51
CA GLU A 46 24.55 78.53 -51.71
C GLU A 46 24.49 76.99 -51.79
N ALA A 47 25.45 76.32 -52.44
CA ALA A 47 25.51 74.86 -52.46
C ALA A 47 25.67 74.27 -51.03
N SER A 48 26.55 74.85 -50.22
CA SER A 48 26.74 74.43 -48.83
C SER A 48 25.50 74.67 -47.97
N LYS A 49 24.79 75.77 -48.21
CA LYS A 49 23.54 76.11 -47.52
C LYS A 49 22.40 75.15 -47.90
N GLU A 50 22.28 74.77 -49.17
CA GLU A 50 21.34 73.74 -49.62
C GLU A 50 21.64 72.38 -48.98
N GLU A 51 22.92 71.98 -48.94
CA GLU A 51 23.34 70.76 -48.27
C GLU A 51 23.06 70.78 -46.76
N ALA A 52 23.28 71.92 -46.10
CA ALA A 52 22.95 72.10 -44.69
C ALA A 52 21.44 71.94 -44.41
N ILE A 53 20.58 72.43 -45.30
CA ILE A 53 19.12 72.25 -45.18
C ILE A 53 18.77 70.77 -45.38
N ARG A 54 19.32 70.12 -46.41
CA ARG A 54 19.08 68.68 -46.66
C ARG A 54 19.51 67.80 -45.49
N LEU A 55 20.69 68.06 -44.92
CA LEU A 55 21.17 67.34 -43.74
C LEU A 55 20.28 67.57 -42.52
N LYS A 56 19.78 68.80 -42.32
CA LYS A 56 18.81 69.07 -41.23
C LYS A 56 17.52 68.28 -41.42
N THR A 57 16.97 68.21 -42.63
CA THR A 57 15.76 67.41 -42.88
C THR A 57 15.99 65.93 -42.65
N GLU A 58 17.16 65.41 -43.03
CA GLU A 58 17.50 64.00 -42.81
C GLU A 58 17.66 63.70 -41.31
N ILE A 59 18.28 64.60 -40.55
CA ILE A 59 18.42 64.47 -39.09
C ILE A 59 17.04 64.42 -38.42
N GLU A 60 16.11 65.29 -38.81
CA GLU A 60 14.76 65.28 -38.22
C GLU A 60 13.99 64.01 -38.59
N LYS A 61 14.13 63.52 -39.82
CA LYS A 61 13.57 62.23 -40.25
C LYS A 61 14.12 61.07 -39.42
N LEU A 62 15.44 60.98 -39.26
CA LEU A 62 16.09 59.93 -38.47
C LEU A 62 15.72 60.01 -36.99
N LYS A 63 15.51 61.21 -36.43
CA LYS A 63 15.00 61.37 -35.06
C LYS A 63 13.58 60.83 -34.91
N ALA A 64 12.70 61.09 -35.88
CA ALA A 64 11.34 60.58 -35.88
C ALA A 64 11.32 59.04 -35.98
N GLU A 65 12.09 58.46 -36.92
CA GLU A 65 12.22 57.01 -37.06
C GLU A 65 12.79 56.35 -35.79
N LYS A 66 13.80 56.98 -35.16
CA LYS A 66 14.35 56.51 -33.88
C LYS A 66 13.29 56.49 -32.78
N LEU A 67 12.45 57.52 -32.68
CA LEU A 67 11.38 57.59 -31.70
C LEU A 67 10.36 56.45 -31.93
N GLU A 68 9.92 56.29 -33.18
CA GLU A 68 8.96 55.24 -33.55
C GLU A 68 9.49 53.83 -33.27
N LEU A 69 10.76 53.57 -33.58
CA LEU A 69 11.41 52.30 -33.26
C LEU A 69 11.53 52.08 -31.75
N HIS A 70 11.76 53.14 -30.97
CA HIS A 70 11.83 53.06 -29.52
C HIS A 70 10.45 52.74 -28.90
N ASP A 71 9.39 53.33 -29.43
CA ASP A 71 8.02 53.05 -28.99
C ASP A 71 7.64 51.60 -29.31
N LYS A 72 7.88 51.14 -30.55
CA LYS A 72 7.68 49.74 -30.96
C LYS A 72 8.48 48.75 -30.11
N LEU A 73 9.73 49.08 -29.78
CA LEU A 73 10.55 48.26 -28.90
C LEU A 73 9.92 48.17 -27.50
N SER A 74 9.46 49.28 -26.95
CA SER A 74 8.83 49.33 -25.63
C SER A 74 7.52 48.55 -25.59
N GLU A 75 6.68 48.67 -26.63
CA GLU A 75 5.46 47.87 -26.79
C GLU A 75 5.76 46.37 -26.88
N THR A 76 6.77 45.99 -27.66
CA THR A 76 7.19 44.59 -27.82
C THR A 76 7.72 44.03 -26.51
N GLN A 77 8.52 44.80 -25.77
CA GLN A 77 9.04 44.41 -24.45
C GLN A 77 7.90 44.22 -23.43
N TYR A 78 6.90 45.12 -23.43
CA TYR A 78 5.74 45.00 -22.57
C TYR A 78 4.89 43.75 -22.91
N SER A 79 4.65 43.53 -24.20
CA SER A 79 3.93 42.34 -24.69
C SER A 79 4.66 41.05 -24.31
N TYR A 80 5.99 41.03 -24.48
CA TYR A 80 6.82 39.89 -24.10
C TYR A 80 6.78 39.61 -22.59
N ALA A 81 6.87 40.64 -21.75
CA ALA A 81 6.77 40.50 -20.31
C ALA A 81 5.40 39.95 -19.88
N THR A 82 4.32 40.41 -20.51
CA THR A 82 2.96 39.90 -20.26
C THR A 82 2.85 38.43 -20.65
N LEU A 83 3.39 38.05 -21.82
CA LEU A 83 3.37 36.67 -22.30
C LEU A 83 4.17 35.72 -21.40
N LEU A 84 5.28 36.18 -20.82
CA LEU A 84 6.05 35.41 -19.84
C LEU A 84 5.26 35.15 -18.55
N ASP A 85 4.57 36.16 -18.02
CA ASP A 85 3.71 36.03 -16.83
C ASP A 85 2.54 35.07 -17.09
N ASP A 86 1.90 35.18 -18.26
CA ASP A 86 0.84 34.26 -18.66
C ASP A 86 1.35 32.81 -18.82
N HIS A 87 2.53 32.63 -19.40
CA HIS A 87 3.16 31.31 -19.51
C HIS A 87 3.46 30.71 -18.13
N GLU A 88 4.00 31.49 -17.20
CA GLU A 88 4.27 31.04 -15.82
C GLU A 88 2.97 30.64 -15.11
N LYS A 89 1.90 31.43 -15.25
CA LYS A 89 0.57 31.11 -14.71
C LYS A 89 0.02 29.81 -15.28
N GLN A 90 0.11 29.62 -16.60
CA GLN A 90 -0.34 28.38 -17.25
C GLN A 90 0.48 27.18 -16.77
N GLN A 91 1.79 27.31 -16.63
CA GLN A 91 2.65 26.24 -16.13
C GLN A 91 2.29 25.84 -14.68
N ASN A 92 2.04 26.83 -13.81
CA ASN A 92 1.60 26.58 -12.43
C ASN A 92 0.21 25.94 -12.36
N GLN A 93 -0.72 26.35 -13.24
CA GLN A 93 -2.04 25.72 -13.35
C GLN A 93 -1.94 24.26 -13.80
N MET A 94 -1.12 23.97 -14.81
CA MET A 94 -0.88 22.59 -15.28
C MET A 94 -0.28 21.70 -14.19
N LEU A 95 0.66 22.24 -13.41
CA LEU A 95 1.24 21.50 -12.28
C LEU A 95 0.21 21.19 -11.21
N THR A 96 -0.62 22.18 -10.85
CA THR A 96 -1.69 22.02 -9.85
C THR A 96 -2.73 21.01 -10.32
N GLN A 97 -3.21 21.11 -11.57
CA GLN A 97 -4.15 20.16 -12.16
C GLN A 97 -3.59 18.73 -12.19
N ALA A 98 -2.29 18.56 -12.49
CA ALA A 98 -1.66 17.25 -12.45
C ALA A 98 -1.61 16.67 -11.03
N GLN A 99 -1.37 17.50 -10.02
CA GLN A 99 -1.41 17.08 -8.61
C GLN A 99 -2.83 16.71 -8.17
N ASP A 100 -3.83 17.52 -8.53
CA ASP A 100 -5.24 17.25 -8.21
C ASP A 100 -5.71 15.94 -8.86
N PHE A 101 -5.36 15.73 -10.14
CA PHE A 101 -5.66 14.49 -10.84
C PHE A 101 -4.99 13.27 -10.20
N GLU A 102 -3.74 13.41 -9.76
CA GLU A 102 -3.02 12.36 -9.02
C GLU A 102 -3.73 12.03 -7.70
N GLN A 103 -4.13 13.05 -6.93
CA GLN A 103 -4.85 12.87 -5.68
C GLN A 103 -6.21 12.19 -5.89
N GLU A 104 -6.99 12.63 -6.88
CA GLU A 104 -8.27 12.01 -7.22
C GLU A 104 -8.09 10.56 -7.68
N ARG A 105 -7.04 10.27 -8.46
CA ARG A 105 -6.71 8.90 -8.87
C ARG A 105 -6.34 8.02 -7.67
N GLN A 106 -5.61 8.54 -6.69
CA GLN A 106 -5.29 7.80 -5.47
C GLN A 106 -6.53 7.56 -4.60
N ALA A 107 -7.38 8.58 -4.42
CA ALA A 107 -8.63 8.46 -3.67
C ALA A 107 -9.59 7.44 -4.30
N THR A 108 -9.74 7.47 -5.63
CA THR A 108 -10.55 6.49 -6.36
C THR A 108 -9.96 5.08 -6.28
N ALA A 109 -8.64 4.93 -6.34
CA ALA A 109 -7.99 3.63 -6.15
C ALA A 109 -8.21 3.06 -4.74
N GLN A 110 -8.14 3.90 -3.70
CA GLN A 110 -8.43 3.50 -2.32
C GLN A 110 -9.88 3.05 -2.17
N LEU A 111 -10.84 3.82 -2.70
CA LEU A 111 -12.25 3.45 -2.68
C LEU A 111 -12.53 2.11 -3.39
N LEU A 112 -11.85 1.85 -4.52
CA LEU A 112 -11.96 0.57 -5.23
C LEU A 112 -11.37 -0.60 -4.43
N ASP A 113 -10.27 -0.39 -3.71
CA ASP A 113 -9.69 -1.41 -2.83
C ASP A 113 -10.61 -1.73 -1.64
N GLU A 114 -11.18 -0.70 -1.01
CA GLU A 114 -12.17 -0.86 0.06
C GLU A 114 -13.42 -1.61 -0.42
N LEU A 115 -13.98 -1.21 -1.57
CA LEU A 115 -15.12 -1.91 -2.17
C LEU A 115 -14.76 -3.36 -2.55
N GLY A 116 -13.53 -3.58 -3.02
CA GLY A 116 -13.00 -4.92 -3.29
C GLY A 116 -13.01 -5.81 -2.05
N LYS A 117 -12.52 -5.28 -0.91
CA LYS A 117 -12.53 -5.98 0.39
C LYS A 117 -13.95 -6.26 0.87
N GLU A 118 -14.86 -5.30 0.78
CA GLU A 118 -16.27 -5.51 1.15
C GLU A 118 -16.94 -6.60 0.30
N LEU A 119 -16.64 -6.65 -1.00
CA LEU A 119 -17.12 -7.72 -1.88
C LEU A 119 -16.55 -9.09 -1.52
N GLU A 120 -15.29 -9.17 -1.10
CA GLU A 120 -14.68 -10.39 -0.58
C GLU A 120 -15.33 -10.84 0.73
N ASP A 121 -15.59 -9.91 1.65
CA ASP A 121 -16.28 -10.18 2.90
C ASP A 121 -17.71 -10.67 2.67
N LEU A 122 -18.45 -10.04 1.76
CA LEU A 122 -19.78 -10.49 1.36
C LEU A 122 -19.75 -11.88 0.74
N ARG A 123 -18.74 -12.20 -0.09
CA ARG A 123 -18.55 -13.55 -0.64
C ARG A 123 -18.26 -14.57 0.46
N ARG A 124 -17.38 -14.24 1.41
CA ARG A 124 -17.10 -15.09 2.59
C ARG A 124 -18.37 -15.34 3.40
N TYR A 125 -19.10 -14.29 3.74
CA TYR A 125 -20.36 -14.37 4.47
C TYR A 125 -21.41 -15.22 3.74
N LYS A 126 -21.54 -15.06 2.43
CA LYS A 126 -22.45 -15.89 1.61
C LYS A 126 -22.06 -17.37 1.65
N ILE A 127 -20.76 -17.68 1.57
CA ILE A 127 -20.28 -19.07 1.64
C ILE A 127 -20.56 -19.65 3.03
N GLU A 128 -20.26 -18.91 4.09
CA GLU A 128 -20.49 -19.33 5.47
C GLU A 128 -21.98 -19.57 5.77
N THR A 129 -22.86 -18.66 5.34
CA THR A 129 -24.32 -18.82 5.50
C THR A 129 -24.87 -20.01 4.71
N GLU A 130 -24.42 -20.24 3.48
CA GLU A 130 -24.78 -21.44 2.70
C GLU A 130 -24.25 -22.73 3.35
N HIS A 131 -23.05 -22.71 3.94
CA HIS A 131 -22.53 -23.84 4.72
C HIS A 131 -23.39 -24.12 5.96
N ILE A 132 -23.73 -23.09 6.74
CA ILE A 132 -24.61 -23.22 7.91
C ILE A 132 -25.96 -23.79 7.49
N ARG A 133 -26.56 -23.26 6.41
CA ARG A 133 -27.85 -23.74 5.88
C ARG A 133 -27.79 -25.21 5.46
N LYS A 134 -26.73 -25.64 4.77
CA LYS A 134 -26.52 -27.04 4.38
C LYS A 134 -26.36 -27.95 5.59
N THR A 135 -25.59 -27.54 6.59
CA THR A 135 -25.42 -28.29 7.84
C THR A 135 -26.74 -28.40 8.60
N GLN A 136 -27.50 -27.31 8.71
CA GLN A 136 -28.82 -27.32 9.33
C GLN A 136 -29.81 -28.21 8.57
N GLN A 137 -29.79 -28.19 7.22
CA GLN A 137 -30.62 -29.09 6.41
C GLN A 137 -30.26 -30.56 6.62
N LYS A 138 -28.97 -30.91 6.62
CA LYS A 138 -28.51 -32.29 6.89
C LYS A 138 -28.95 -32.76 8.27
N ASN A 139 -28.70 -31.95 9.29
CA ASN A 139 -29.12 -32.25 10.66
C ASN A 139 -30.65 -32.38 10.75
N ALA A 140 -31.42 -31.52 10.05
CA ALA A 140 -32.88 -31.60 10.05
C ALA A 140 -33.43 -32.86 9.37
N THR A 141 -32.75 -33.40 8.35
CA THR A 141 -33.11 -34.70 7.75
C THR A 141 -32.68 -35.90 8.58
N GLU A 142 -31.57 -35.80 9.31
CA GLU A 142 -31.04 -36.91 10.12
C GLU A 142 -31.67 -36.98 11.53
N LEU A 143 -32.21 -35.87 12.04
CA LEU A 143 -32.86 -35.79 13.36
C LEU A 143 -34.07 -36.73 13.52
N PRO A 144 -35.02 -36.85 12.57
CA PRO A 144 -36.16 -37.75 12.70
C PRO A 144 -35.73 -39.22 12.78
N ASP A 145 -34.79 -39.63 11.93
CA ASP A 145 -34.28 -41.01 11.93
C ASP A 145 -33.51 -41.31 13.22
N LYS A 146 -32.70 -40.36 13.71
CA LYS A 146 -32.01 -40.46 14.99
C LYS A 146 -32.97 -40.54 16.17
N CYS A 147 -34.03 -39.72 16.18
CA CYS A 147 -35.08 -39.78 17.20
C CYS A 147 -35.79 -41.13 17.18
N ARG A 148 -36.09 -41.66 15.99
CA ARG A 148 -36.72 -42.97 15.84
C ARG A 148 -35.83 -44.12 16.30
N GLU A 149 -34.54 -44.09 15.97
CA GLU A 149 -33.55 -45.05 16.47
C GLU A 149 -33.49 -45.04 18.01
N LEU A 150 -33.46 -43.85 18.62
CA LEU A 150 -33.45 -43.69 20.07
C LEU A 150 -34.78 -44.15 20.71
N GLU A 151 -35.92 -43.90 20.07
CA GLU A 151 -37.22 -44.39 20.51
C GLU A 151 -37.29 -45.93 20.48
N ASP A 152 -36.80 -46.55 19.41
CA ASP A 152 -36.74 -48.01 19.27
C ASP A 152 -35.79 -48.63 20.32
N GLU A 153 -34.66 -47.99 20.60
CA GLU A 153 -33.71 -48.40 21.66
C GLU A 153 -34.35 -48.29 23.05
N VAL A 154 -35.04 -47.18 23.34
CA VAL A 154 -35.79 -47.01 24.59
C VAL A 154 -36.89 -48.06 24.73
N GLN A 155 -37.58 -48.42 23.64
CA GLN A 155 -38.61 -49.45 23.66
C GLN A 155 -38.02 -50.83 23.95
N LYS A 156 -36.91 -51.21 23.30
CA LYS A 156 -36.19 -52.47 23.58
C LYS A 156 -35.73 -52.54 25.04
N LEU A 157 -35.12 -51.48 25.55
CA LEU A 157 -34.68 -51.41 26.94
C LEU A 157 -35.85 -51.54 27.92
N ARG A 158 -37.02 -50.97 27.61
CA ARG A 158 -38.23 -51.13 28.43
C ARG A 158 -38.76 -52.57 28.43
N GLU A 159 -38.74 -53.23 27.28
CA GLU A 159 -39.17 -54.63 27.16
C GLU A 159 -38.21 -55.57 27.88
N GLU A 160 -36.89 -55.37 27.72
CA GLU A 160 -35.87 -56.09 28.46
C GLU A 160 -36.02 -55.89 29.98
N ASN A 161 -36.29 -54.66 30.44
CA ASN A 161 -36.56 -54.39 31.85
C ASN A 161 -37.80 -55.13 32.35
N ARG A 162 -38.86 -55.22 31.53
CA ARG A 162 -40.08 -55.96 31.88
C ARG A 162 -39.78 -57.45 31.99
N ASN A 163 -39.09 -58.03 31.00
CA ASN A 163 -38.70 -59.44 31.02
C ASN A 163 -37.81 -59.79 32.22
N LEU A 164 -36.88 -58.89 32.57
CA LEU A 164 -36.04 -59.05 33.76
C LEU A 164 -36.86 -59.01 35.05
N ARG A 165 -37.88 -58.14 35.14
CA ARG A 165 -38.81 -58.09 36.28
C ARG A 165 -39.65 -59.36 36.37
N ASP A 166 -40.23 -59.80 35.26
CA ASP A 166 -41.03 -61.03 35.21
C ASP A 166 -40.18 -62.25 35.61
N SER A 167 -38.94 -62.34 35.10
CA SER A 167 -38.00 -63.38 35.49
C SER A 167 -37.60 -63.28 36.96
N ASN A 168 -37.48 -62.08 37.52
CA ASN A 168 -37.22 -61.87 38.95
C ASN A 168 -38.40 -62.35 39.79
N ASP A 169 -39.63 -62.01 39.39
CA ASP A 169 -40.86 -62.44 40.06
C ASP A 169 -41.01 -63.96 40.00
N ASP A 170 -40.76 -64.59 38.85
CA ASP A 170 -40.76 -66.05 38.71
C ASP A 170 -39.69 -66.71 39.60
N LEU A 171 -38.48 -66.16 39.65
CA LEU A 171 -37.42 -66.64 40.53
C LEU A 171 -37.82 -66.47 42.01
N ASN A 172 -38.47 -65.37 42.38
CA ASN A 172 -38.97 -65.15 43.73
C ASN A 172 -40.07 -66.17 44.10
N VAL A 173 -40.97 -66.50 43.17
CA VAL A 173 -41.99 -67.55 43.36
C VAL A 173 -41.35 -68.93 43.49
N GLN A 174 -40.34 -69.24 42.68
CA GLN A 174 -39.57 -70.49 42.79
C GLN A 174 -38.82 -70.58 44.11
N LEU A 175 -38.21 -69.48 44.56
CA LEU A 175 -37.52 -69.39 45.84
C LEU A 175 -38.50 -69.63 46.99
N LEU A 176 -39.65 -68.94 47.01
CA LEU A 176 -40.71 -69.15 48.00
C LEU A 176 -41.20 -70.61 48.00
N SER A 177 -41.39 -71.20 46.82
CA SER A 177 -41.81 -72.60 46.68
C SER A 177 -40.78 -73.56 47.24
N ARG A 178 -39.48 -73.35 46.95
CA ARG A 178 -38.37 -74.11 47.55
C ARG A 178 -38.31 -73.93 49.07
N CYS A 179 -38.40 -72.71 49.57
CA CYS A 179 -38.42 -72.46 51.02
C CYS A 179 -39.62 -73.16 51.70
N MET A 180 -40.79 -73.19 51.07
CA MET A 180 -41.94 -73.95 51.57
C MET A 180 -41.74 -75.47 51.49
N GLU A 181 -41.10 -75.98 50.44
CA GLU A 181 -40.75 -77.40 50.32
C GLU A 181 -39.68 -77.82 51.32
N GLU A 182 -38.65 -77.00 51.54
CA GLU A 182 -37.63 -77.20 52.58
C GLU A 182 -38.26 -77.15 53.96
N GLY A 183 -39.15 -76.17 54.24
CA GLY A 183 -39.96 -76.14 55.45
C GLY A 183 -40.81 -77.39 55.63
N ARG A 184 -41.43 -77.90 54.55
CA ARG A 184 -42.18 -79.17 54.57
C ARG A 184 -41.30 -80.40 54.75
N ARG A 185 -40.09 -80.42 54.19
CA ARG A 185 -39.09 -81.48 54.37
C ARG A 185 -38.60 -81.51 55.81
N LEU A 186 -38.29 -80.35 56.39
CA LEU A 186 -37.94 -80.19 57.81
C LEU A 186 -39.05 -80.71 58.73
N LEU A 187 -40.32 -80.42 58.42
CA LEU A 187 -41.47 -80.92 59.19
C LEU A 187 -41.76 -82.43 58.99
N LYS A 188 -41.43 -83.00 57.83
CA LYS A 188 -41.54 -84.45 57.56
C LYS A 188 -40.38 -85.26 58.15
N TYR A 189 -39.29 -84.61 58.51
CA TYR A 189 -38.09 -85.23 59.08
C TYR A 189 -38.22 -85.35 60.61
N ASN A 190 -39.24 -86.08 61.07
CA ASN A 190 -39.49 -86.31 62.50
C ASN A 190 -39.20 -87.77 62.91
N GLY A 191 -38.23 -88.43 62.26
CA GLY A 191 -37.90 -89.81 62.55
C GLY A 191 -36.67 -90.37 61.85
N ALA A 192 -35.52 -89.70 61.95
CA ALA A 192 -34.15 -90.28 62.02
C ALA A 192 -33.11 -89.22 61.62
N ILE A 193 -32.11 -88.98 62.50
CA ILE A 193 -30.83 -88.27 62.30
C ILE A 193 -30.88 -86.73 62.45
N SER A 194 -30.50 -86.23 63.62
CA SER A 194 -30.43 -84.78 63.91
C SER A 194 -29.32 -84.10 63.09
N LEU A 195 -29.60 -82.91 62.55
CA LEU A 195 -28.66 -82.00 61.85
C LEU A 195 -27.44 -81.59 62.71
N ALA A 196 -27.44 -81.93 64.01
CA ALA A 196 -26.28 -81.80 64.89
C ALA A 196 -25.18 -82.85 64.61
N ASP A 197 -25.51 -84.03 64.07
CA ASP A 197 -24.52 -85.08 63.75
C ASP A 197 -23.80 -84.84 62.39
N GLU A 198 -24.38 -83.98 61.54
CA GLU A 198 -23.81 -83.64 60.23
C GLU A 198 -22.80 -82.49 60.30
N ILE A 199 -22.81 -81.72 61.40
CA ILE A 199 -21.85 -80.62 61.65
C ILE A 199 -20.51 -81.15 62.22
N ASP A 200 -20.47 -82.37 62.74
CA ASP A 200 -19.26 -83.00 63.31
C ASP A 200 -18.34 -83.68 62.28
N HIS A 201 -18.63 -83.58 60.97
CA HIS A 201 -17.84 -84.20 59.89
C HIS A 201 -16.94 -83.23 59.09
N LEU A 202 -16.19 -82.39 59.81
CA LEU A 202 -14.89 -81.89 59.34
C LEU A 202 -13.92 -81.95 60.52
N THR A 203 -13.18 -83.04 60.62
CA THR A 203 -12.35 -83.28 61.80
C THR A 203 -11.18 -82.29 61.84
N LYS A 204 -10.79 -81.86 63.06
CA LYS A 204 -9.61 -81.01 63.29
C LYS A 204 -8.35 -81.56 62.59
N GLU A 205 -8.27 -82.88 62.43
CA GLU A 205 -7.17 -83.57 61.75
C GLU A 205 -7.11 -83.24 60.26
N GLU A 206 -8.24 -83.28 59.53
CA GLU A 206 -8.30 -82.89 58.11
C GLU A 206 -7.99 -81.41 57.89
N LEU A 207 -8.44 -80.55 58.82
CA LEU A 207 -8.17 -79.11 58.76
C LEU A 207 -6.70 -78.80 59.08
N MET A 208 -6.07 -79.55 60.00
CA MET A 208 -4.64 -79.45 60.26
C MET A 208 -3.79 -80.03 59.12
N GLU A 209 -4.26 -81.07 58.42
CA GLU A 209 -3.57 -81.63 57.25
C GLU A 209 -3.60 -80.67 56.07
N ALA A 210 -4.76 -80.09 55.75
CA ALA A 210 -4.87 -79.03 54.74
C ALA A 210 -4.04 -77.79 55.08
N LEU A 211 -4.00 -77.40 56.36
CA LEU A 211 -3.15 -76.29 56.81
C LEU A 211 -1.66 -76.60 56.66
N LYS A 212 -1.25 -77.85 56.95
CA LYS A 212 0.13 -78.30 56.80
C LYS A 212 0.54 -78.36 55.33
N GLU A 213 -0.31 -78.87 54.43
CA GLU A 213 -0.05 -78.84 52.99
C GLU A 213 0.10 -77.41 52.48
N GLN A 214 -0.75 -76.49 52.96
CA GLN A 214 -0.66 -75.08 52.57
C GLN A 214 0.61 -74.41 53.10
N GLN A 215 1.06 -74.74 54.31
CA GLN A 215 2.33 -74.27 54.86
C GLN A 215 3.52 -74.81 54.04
N ASP A 216 3.51 -76.08 53.67
CA ASP A 216 4.56 -76.69 52.84
C ASP A 216 4.63 -76.05 51.44
N VAL A 217 3.49 -75.75 50.82
CA VAL A 217 3.43 -75.03 49.53
C VAL A 217 3.99 -73.61 49.69
N ASN A 218 3.63 -72.92 50.77
CA ASN A 218 4.07 -71.55 51.01
C ASN A 218 5.59 -71.49 51.29
N ASP A 219 6.13 -72.47 52.01
CA ASP A 219 7.58 -72.59 52.23
C ASP A 219 8.35 -72.90 50.94
N ARG A 220 7.77 -73.71 50.04
CA ARG A 220 8.35 -73.95 48.70
C ARG A 220 8.32 -72.67 47.86
N LEU A 221 7.22 -71.92 47.89
CA LEU A 221 7.10 -70.64 47.19
C LEU A 221 8.11 -69.62 47.71
N LYS A 222 8.27 -69.48 49.04
CA LYS A 222 9.29 -68.60 49.64
C LYS A 222 10.69 -68.96 49.17
N LYS A 223 11.09 -70.23 49.23
CA LYS A 223 12.40 -70.68 48.72
C LYS A 223 12.59 -70.42 47.23
N TYR A 224 11.52 -70.49 46.44
CA TYR A 224 11.56 -70.17 45.02
C TYR A 224 11.74 -68.67 44.79
N VAL A 225 11.02 -67.82 45.52
CA VAL A 225 11.19 -66.36 45.51
C VAL A 225 12.61 -65.99 45.95
N ASP A 226 13.12 -66.57 47.03
CA ASP A 226 14.48 -66.31 47.52
C ASP A 226 15.53 -66.65 46.45
N LYS A 227 15.37 -67.76 45.72
CA LYS A 227 16.26 -68.10 44.59
C LYS A 227 16.20 -67.07 43.46
N ILE A 228 15.01 -66.53 43.16
CA ILE A 228 14.87 -65.47 42.15
C ILE A 228 15.53 -64.19 42.64
N ILE A 229 15.26 -63.76 43.87
CA ILE A 229 15.82 -62.55 44.48
C ILE A 229 17.35 -62.64 44.53
N LEU A 230 17.93 -63.76 44.98
CA LEU A 230 19.37 -63.99 44.97
C LEU A 230 19.96 -63.83 43.56
N LYS A 231 19.31 -64.42 42.56
CA LYS A 231 19.76 -64.33 41.15
C LYS A 231 19.66 -62.90 40.60
N ILE A 232 18.72 -62.10 41.07
CA ILE A 232 18.61 -60.67 40.73
C ILE A 232 19.70 -59.87 41.45
N LEU A 233 19.92 -60.10 42.75
CA LEU A 233 21.01 -59.47 43.52
C LEU A 233 22.39 -59.76 42.91
N GLU A 234 22.63 -60.96 42.39
CA GLU A 234 23.90 -61.32 41.74
C GLU A 234 24.10 -60.65 40.37
N LYS A 235 23.02 -60.46 39.60
CA LYS A 235 23.10 -60.00 38.20
C LYS A 235 22.88 -58.51 38.01
N ASN A 236 21.93 -57.93 38.72
CA ASN A 236 21.59 -56.50 38.62
C ASN A 236 20.78 -56.04 39.85
N PRO A 237 21.44 -55.63 40.94
CA PRO A 237 20.78 -55.32 42.21
C PRO A 237 19.81 -54.12 42.14
N SER A 238 20.03 -53.17 41.21
CA SER A 238 19.21 -51.95 41.11
C SER A 238 17.75 -52.22 40.74
N LEU A 239 17.43 -53.42 40.20
CA LEU A 239 16.06 -53.83 39.92
C LEU A 239 15.22 -54.08 41.19
N LEU A 240 15.85 -54.19 42.36
CA LEU A 240 15.18 -54.33 43.65
C LEU A 240 15.08 -53.00 44.42
N GLU A 241 15.54 -51.87 43.85
CA GLU A 241 15.35 -50.55 44.45
C GLU A 241 13.88 -50.14 44.38
N ILE A 242 13.24 -50.06 45.55
CA ILE A 242 11.88 -49.52 45.69
C ILE A 242 11.99 -47.99 45.68
N ASN A 243 11.80 -47.39 44.51
CA ASN A 243 11.72 -45.93 44.38
C ASN A 243 10.40 -45.44 45.03
N HIS A 244 10.52 -44.75 46.17
CA HIS A 244 9.44 -44.00 46.79
C HIS A 244 9.36 -42.58 46.26
#